data_AF-A0A9E6SEB2-F1
#
_entry.id   AF-A0A9E6SEB2-F1
#
_cell.length_a   1.000
_cell.length_b   1.000
_cell.length_c   1.000
_cell.angle_alpha   90.00
_cell.angle_beta   90.00
_cell.angle_gamma   90.00
#
_symmetry.space_group_name_H-M   'P 1'
#
loop_
_entity.id
_entity.type
_entity.pdbx_description
1 polymer ?
#
loop_
_entity_poly.entity_id
_entity_poly.type
_entity_poly.pdbx_seq_one_letter_code
_entity_poly.pdbx_strand_id
1 'polypeptide(L)'
;MRVTSHRCACSNEPHSAALESNARSSRASCVPSFCACETANNFSNAARNDQTPTMTSTELDHIVIGCRSLDEARVWCRDVLGVEASGGGKHAGIGTHNTLLSLGPKHYLEFIAIDPDAPQPTFPRWFGLDTDEVKSLITHEPKLIAWVARITRESPSDAIEEIARVPGNPANVVRAAERGDFRWRFAFTSDGTRPRGGVLPHFIQWDVPSHPCERLPDVGVRLNALLLGDSIPEQTSMLLNSANFLDANVQVGQSSASSIVATLGTPSRQIVID
;
A
#
# COMPACT_ATOMS: atom_id res chain seq x y z
N MET A 1 14.12 9.18 -68.29
CA MET A 1 12.69 9.28 -68.64
C MET A 1 12.04 10.18 -67.61
N ARG A 2 11.57 11.36 -68.07
CA ARG A 2 10.76 12.45 -67.47
C ARG A 2 10.55 12.46 -65.92
N VAL A 3 11.05 13.48 -65.17
CA VAL A 3 10.52 14.88 -65.00
C VAL A 3 9.27 14.86 -64.10
N THR A 4 9.03 15.63 -63.02
CA THR A 4 9.62 16.74 -62.22
C THR A 4 8.65 16.90 -61.00
N SER A 5 9.02 17.27 -59.76
CA SER A 5 9.29 18.65 -59.27
C SER A 5 8.04 19.58 -59.38
N HIS A 6 7.58 20.42 -58.43
CA HIS A 6 8.16 21.19 -57.34
C HIS A 6 7.07 21.73 -56.37
N ARG A 7 7.53 22.22 -55.21
CA ARG A 7 6.88 23.07 -54.18
C ARG A 7 6.15 24.32 -54.72
N CYS A 8 5.21 24.92 -53.98
CA CYS A 8 5.45 26.11 -53.13
C CYS A 8 4.14 26.67 -52.50
N ALA A 9 4.34 27.47 -51.45
CA ALA A 9 3.37 28.06 -50.51
C ALA A 9 2.73 29.38 -50.98
N CYS A 10 1.62 29.79 -50.35
CA CYS A 10 1.47 31.00 -49.52
C CYS A 10 0.01 31.49 -49.33
N SER A 11 -0.33 31.75 -48.06
CA SER A 11 -1.13 32.86 -47.47
C SER A 11 -2.46 33.34 -48.07
N ASN A 12 -3.52 33.38 -47.25
CA ASN A 12 -4.18 34.61 -46.73
C ASN A 12 -5.53 34.30 -46.02
N GLU A 13 -5.72 34.85 -44.82
CA GLU A 13 -7.03 35.19 -44.21
C GLU A 13 -7.57 36.52 -44.83
N PRO A 14 -8.81 37.06 -44.58
CA PRO A 14 -9.69 36.92 -43.40
C PRO A 14 -11.24 36.98 -43.64
N HIS A 15 -11.99 37.05 -42.52
CA HIS A 15 -13.30 37.72 -42.27
C HIS A 15 -14.66 36.96 -42.34
N SER A 16 -15.29 36.89 -41.15
CA SER A 16 -16.62 37.45 -40.79
C SER A 16 -17.87 36.54 -40.65
N ALA A 17 -18.36 36.52 -39.39
CA ALA A 17 -19.74 36.69 -38.88
C ALA A 17 -20.83 35.59 -38.96
N ALA A 18 -21.30 35.25 -37.75
CA ALA A 18 -22.69 35.35 -37.24
C ALA A 18 -23.63 34.10 -37.19
N LEU A 19 -24.15 33.88 -35.95
CA LEU A 19 -25.51 33.46 -35.53
C LEU A 19 -25.92 32.00 -35.87
N GLU A 20 -26.63 31.17 -35.09
CA GLU A 20 -27.64 31.29 -34.02
C GLU A 20 -27.55 30.04 -33.08
N SER A 21 -27.62 30.17 -31.76
CA SER A 21 -28.78 29.88 -30.88
C SER A 21 -29.35 28.45 -30.92
N ASN A 22 -29.32 27.72 -29.79
CA ASN A 22 -30.38 26.77 -29.48
C ASN A 22 -30.59 26.54 -27.97
N ALA A 23 -31.86 26.42 -27.63
CA ALA A 23 -32.48 26.72 -26.35
C ALA A 23 -32.44 25.58 -25.31
N ARG A 24 -32.46 25.96 -24.02
CA ARG A 24 -32.82 25.11 -22.89
C ARG A 24 -34.34 25.15 -22.68
N SER A 25 -34.96 23.99 -22.46
CA SER A 25 -36.31 23.87 -21.93
C SER A 25 -36.34 22.78 -20.86
N SER A 26 -36.76 23.18 -19.67
CA SER A 26 -36.98 22.38 -18.47
C SER A 26 -38.42 21.91 -18.41
N ARG A 27 -38.66 20.66 -18.00
CA ARG A 27 -39.96 20.24 -17.45
C ARG A 27 -39.78 19.26 -16.30
N ALA A 28 -40.37 19.66 -15.17
CA ALA A 28 -40.64 18.86 -13.99
C ALA A 28 -41.78 17.86 -14.28
N SER A 29 -41.73 16.69 -13.64
CA SER A 29 -42.79 15.68 -13.68
C SER A 29 -43.30 15.37 -12.27
N CYS A 30 -44.62 15.45 -12.12
CA CYS A 30 -45.43 15.10 -10.96
C CYS A 30 -45.30 13.63 -10.55
N VAL A 31 -45.42 13.37 -9.24
CA VAL A 31 -45.67 12.04 -8.66
C VAL A 31 -47.09 12.02 -8.08
N PRO A 32 -47.94 11.03 -8.35
CA PRO A 32 -49.18 10.81 -7.62
C PRO A 32 -49.02 9.75 -6.50
N SER A 33 -49.83 9.91 -5.46
CA SER A 33 -49.88 9.13 -4.21
C SER A 33 -51.00 8.08 -4.22
N PHE A 34 -50.92 7.14 -3.25
CA PHE A 34 -51.85 6.08 -2.79
C PHE A 34 -51.83 4.75 -3.59
N CYS A 35 -51.93 3.55 -3.01
CA CYS A 35 -52.61 3.09 -1.79
C CYS A 35 -51.92 1.81 -1.22
N ALA A 36 -52.00 1.62 0.09
CA ALA A 36 -51.47 0.45 0.81
C ALA A 36 -52.37 -0.78 0.68
N CYS A 37 -51.78 -1.97 0.62
CA CYS A 37 -52.44 -3.24 0.91
C CYS A 37 -51.54 -4.00 1.90
N GLU A 38 -51.94 -3.98 3.17
CA GLU A 38 -51.37 -4.82 4.22
C GLU A 38 -51.81 -6.26 3.99
N THR A 39 -50.85 -7.18 3.87
CA THR A 39 -51.07 -8.58 4.21
C THR A 39 -50.18 -8.91 5.40
N ALA A 40 -50.82 -8.99 6.56
CA ALA A 40 -50.22 -9.50 7.77
C ALA A 40 -49.88 -10.98 7.58
N ASN A 41 -48.60 -11.33 7.61
CA ASN A 41 -48.17 -12.69 7.85
C ASN A 41 -47.34 -12.71 9.14
N ASN A 42 -47.99 -13.18 10.20
CA ASN A 42 -47.36 -13.64 11.43
C ASN A 42 -46.44 -14.81 11.10
N PHE A 43 -45.14 -14.58 11.11
CA PHE A 43 -44.15 -15.63 11.31
C PHE A 43 -43.28 -15.25 12.50
N SER A 44 -43.22 -16.18 13.46
CA SER A 44 -42.49 -16.13 14.71
C SER A 44 -41.10 -15.48 14.62
N ASN A 45 -40.76 -14.71 15.66
CA ASN A 45 -39.40 -14.31 16.00
C ASN A 45 -38.52 -15.54 16.22
N ALA A 46 -37.93 -16.06 15.15
CA ALA A 46 -36.65 -16.76 15.23
C ALA A 46 -35.57 -15.70 14.99
N ALA A 47 -34.71 -15.49 15.99
CA ALA A 47 -33.53 -14.66 15.84
C ALA A 47 -32.74 -15.12 14.61
N ARG A 48 -32.77 -14.31 13.54
CA ARG A 48 -31.89 -14.50 12.40
C ARG A 48 -30.49 -14.21 12.90
N ASN A 49 -29.70 -15.27 13.01
CA ASN A 49 -28.25 -15.15 13.16
C ASN A 49 -27.74 -14.58 11.83
N ASP A 50 -27.69 -13.25 11.73
CA ASP A 50 -27.04 -12.56 10.61
C ASP A 50 -25.52 -12.65 10.81
N GLN A 51 -25.01 -13.87 10.67
CA GLN A 51 -23.58 -14.09 10.45
C GLN A 51 -23.39 -14.19 8.94
N THR A 52 -23.42 -13.04 8.27
CA THR A 52 -22.63 -12.92 7.05
C THR A 52 -21.19 -13.25 7.45
N PRO A 53 -20.54 -14.27 6.87
CA PRO A 53 -19.14 -14.55 7.19
C PRO A 53 -18.37 -13.26 6.91
N THR A 54 -17.68 -12.74 7.93
CA THR A 54 -16.84 -11.55 7.74
C THR A 54 -15.77 -11.92 6.74
N MET A 55 -15.84 -11.31 5.57
CA MET A 55 -14.85 -11.53 4.51
C MET A 55 -13.52 -10.96 4.97
N THR A 56 -12.47 -11.76 4.86
CA THR A 56 -11.10 -11.29 5.05
C THR A 56 -10.86 -10.09 4.12
N SER A 57 -10.40 -8.98 4.69
CA SER A 57 -10.02 -7.76 3.96
C SER A 57 -8.70 -7.22 4.45
N THR A 58 -8.01 -6.50 3.57
CA THR A 58 -6.68 -5.96 3.84
C THR A 58 -6.60 -4.46 3.53
N GLU A 59 -5.74 -3.73 4.22
CA GLU A 59 -5.46 -2.31 3.95
C GLU A 59 -3.98 -2.01 4.19
N LEU A 60 -3.48 -0.86 3.74
CA LEU A 60 -2.08 -0.51 3.95
C LEU A 60 -1.75 -0.38 5.45
N ASP A 61 -0.71 -1.05 5.91
CA ASP A 61 -0.19 -0.91 7.27
C ASP A 61 0.95 0.10 7.31
N HIS A 62 2.02 -0.19 6.56
CA HIS A 62 3.22 0.63 6.50
C HIS A 62 4.01 0.41 5.22
N ILE A 63 4.91 1.34 4.95
CA ILE A 63 5.95 1.23 3.93
C ILE A 63 7.31 1.03 4.59
N VAL A 64 8.24 0.37 3.90
CA VAL A 64 9.50 -0.13 4.48
C VAL A 64 10.68 0.42 3.70
N ILE A 65 11.52 1.19 4.39
CA ILE A 65 12.83 1.61 3.90
C ILE A 65 13.91 0.67 4.46
N GLY A 66 14.64 0.01 3.56
CA GLY A 66 15.83 -0.76 3.91
C GLY A 66 17.02 0.17 4.07
N CYS A 67 17.87 -0.09 5.07
CA CYS A 67 19.08 0.69 5.32
C CYS A 67 20.20 -0.20 5.87
N ARG A 68 21.45 0.28 5.84
CA ARG A 68 22.60 -0.48 6.37
C ARG A 68 22.68 -0.39 7.88
N SER A 69 22.19 0.71 8.46
CA SER A 69 22.12 0.94 9.90
C SER A 69 21.01 1.93 10.25
N LEU A 70 20.51 1.87 11.49
CA LEU A 70 19.54 2.86 11.96
C LEU A 70 20.14 4.26 12.14
N ASP A 71 21.45 4.38 12.34
CA ASP A 71 22.12 5.69 12.41
C ASP A 71 22.09 6.39 11.05
N GLU A 72 22.38 5.64 9.98
CA GLU A 72 22.23 6.12 8.60
C GLU A 72 20.77 6.50 8.30
N ALA A 73 19.80 5.66 8.71
CA ALA A 73 18.38 5.96 8.54
C ALA A 73 17.96 7.27 9.25
N ARG A 74 18.47 7.53 10.45
CA ARG A 74 18.19 8.76 11.20
C ARG A 74 18.76 10.00 10.51
N VAL A 75 19.98 9.90 9.97
CA VAL A 75 20.59 10.98 9.18
C VAL A 75 19.76 11.24 7.92
N TRP A 76 19.46 10.19 7.16
CA TRP A 76 18.66 10.30 5.94
C TRP A 76 17.26 10.87 6.21
N CYS A 77 16.61 10.45 7.30
CA CYS A 77 15.28 10.95 7.68
C CYS A 77 15.31 12.48 7.95
N ARG A 78 16.34 12.97 8.65
CA ARG A 78 16.51 14.41 8.86
C ARG A 78 16.77 15.16 7.56
N ASP A 79 17.68 14.65 6.72
CA ASP A 79 18.13 15.35 5.52
C ASP A 79 17.06 15.35 4.40
N VAL A 80 16.32 14.24 4.27
CA VAL A 80 15.32 14.07 3.21
C VAL A 80 13.93 14.51 3.67
N LEU A 81 13.49 14.07 4.85
CA LEU A 81 12.13 14.31 5.35
C LEU A 81 12.03 15.51 6.30
N GLY A 82 13.15 16.03 6.81
CA GLY A 82 13.17 17.19 7.72
C GLY A 82 12.67 16.89 9.13
N VAL A 83 12.58 15.61 9.50
CA VAL A 83 12.03 15.13 10.78
C VAL A 83 12.88 14.00 11.34
N GLU A 84 12.66 13.62 12.60
CA GLU A 84 13.35 12.49 13.22
C GLU A 84 12.44 11.26 13.35
N ALA A 85 12.93 10.12 12.88
CA ALA A 85 12.31 8.83 13.18
C ALA A 85 12.52 8.48 14.67
N SER A 86 11.52 7.88 15.30
CA SER A 86 11.55 7.50 16.71
C SER A 86 10.82 6.18 16.96
N GLY A 87 10.97 5.64 18.17
CA GLY A 87 10.42 4.33 18.51
C GLY A 87 11.10 3.19 17.77
N GLY A 88 10.36 2.11 17.53
CA GLY A 88 10.88 0.85 16.97
C GLY A 88 11.48 -0.06 18.04
N GLY A 89 12.38 -0.95 17.62
CA GLY A 89 13.07 -1.89 18.49
C GLY A 89 13.70 -3.06 17.72
N LYS A 90 14.15 -4.07 18.47
CA LYS A 90 14.76 -5.28 17.93
C LYS A 90 13.70 -6.35 17.62
N HIS A 91 13.89 -7.09 16.54
CA HIS A 91 13.14 -8.28 16.18
C HIS A 91 14.03 -9.51 16.45
N ALA A 92 14.07 -9.98 17.70
CA ALA A 92 15.02 -11.01 18.12
C ALA A 92 14.96 -12.29 17.28
N GLY A 93 13.77 -12.71 16.84
CA GLY A 93 13.58 -13.94 16.05
C GLY A 93 14.11 -13.86 14.61
N ILE A 94 14.29 -12.67 14.04
CA ILE A 94 14.78 -12.45 12.66
C ILE A 94 16.09 -11.67 12.61
N GLY A 95 16.66 -11.28 13.74
CA GLY A 95 17.94 -10.56 13.80
C GLY A 95 17.95 -9.26 13.01
N THR A 96 16.87 -8.48 13.11
CA THR A 96 16.76 -7.12 12.56
C THR A 96 16.39 -6.13 13.65
N HIS A 97 16.57 -4.86 13.38
CA HIS A 97 16.07 -3.77 14.22
C HIS A 97 15.44 -2.68 13.36
N ASN A 98 14.57 -1.87 13.96
CA ASN A 98 13.89 -0.80 13.25
C ASN A 98 13.81 0.51 14.07
N THR A 99 13.53 1.59 13.35
CA THR A 99 13.00 2.85 13.89
C THR A 99 11.82 3.28 13.02
N LEU A 100 10.85 3.98 13.60
CA LEU A 100 9.57 4.25 12.93
C LEU A 100 9.34 5.75 12.73
N LEU A 101 8.45 6.10 11.82
CA LEU A 101 7.98 7.46 11.60
C LEU A 101 6.48 7.44 11.31
N SER A 102 5.68 8.26 11.98
CA SER A 102 4.25 8.37 11.66
C SER A 102 4.06 8.95 10.25
N LEU A 103 3.16 8.36 9.46
CA LEU A 103 2.66 8.90 8.18
C LEU A 103 1.20 9.35 8.30
N GLY A 104 0.76 9.65 9.52
CA GLY A 104 -0.63 9.90 9.87
C GLY A 104 -1.20 8.85 10.83
N PRO A 105 -2.52 8.85 11.06
CA PRO A 105 -3.14 8.03 12.11
C PRO A 105 -3.17 6.53 11.79
N LYS A 106 -3.08 6.17 10.51
CA LYS A 106 -3.29 4.79 10.04
C LYS A 106 -2.03 4.09 9.54
N HIS A 107 -0.99 4.85 9.18
CA HIS A 107 0.19 4.30 8.53
C HIS A 107 1.47 4.86 9.15
N TYR A 108 2.54 4.09 9.02
CA TYR A 108 3.87 4.50 9.41
C TYR A 108 4.89 4.11 8.35
N LEU A 109 6.08 4.70 8.45
CA LEU A 109 7.27 4.33 7.71
C LEU A 109 8.17 3.55 8.66
N GLU A 110 8.55 2.34 8.27
CA GLU A 110 9.53 1.52 8.97
C GLU A 110 10.90 1.68 8.29
N PHE A 111 11.90 2.13 9.04
CA PHE A 111 13.29 1.95 8.65
C PHE A 111 13.80 0.66 9.27
N ILE A 112 14.27 -0.28 8.46
CA ILE A 112 14.74 -1.59 8.92
C ILE A 112 16.18 -1.86 8.47
N ALA A 113 16.96 -2.44 9.38
CA ALA A 113 18.33 -2.89 9.13
C ALA A 113 18.58 -4.24 9.84
N ILE A 114 19.61 -4.94 9.37
CA ILE A 114 20.14 -6.12 10.07
C ILE A 114 20.75 -5.64 11.40
N ASP A 115 20.35 -6.27 12.51
CA ASP A 115 20.93 -5.96 13.82
C ASP A 115 22.31 -6.62 13.92
N PRO A 116 23.41 -5.85 13.98
CA PRO A 116 24.77 -6.41 14.00
C PRO A 116 25.07 -7.21 15.28
N ASP A 117 24.31 -6.94 16.35
CA ASP A 117 24.48 -7.62 17.64
C ASP A 117 23.60 -8.87 17.77
N ALA A 118 22.70 -9.11 16.81
CA ALA A 118 21.79 -10.25 16.86
C ALA A 118 22.47 -11.52 16.32
N PRO A 119 22.14 -12.70 16.89
CA PRO A 119 22.56 -13.96 16.31
C PRO A 119 21.99 -14.11 14.89
N GLN A 120 22.67 -14.88 14.06
CA GLN A 120 22.13 -15.24 12.75
C GLN A 120 20.81 -16.01 12.92
N PRO A 121 19.71 -15.57 12.29
CA PRO A 121 18.43 -16.24 12.43
C PRO A 121 18.47 -17.62 11.75
N THR A 122 17.59 -18.52 12.20
CA THR A 122 17.46 -19.87 11.62
C THR A 122 16.62 -19.92 10.35
N PHE A 123 16.11 -18.77 9.89
CA PHE A 123 15.33 -18.61 8.67
C PHE A 123 15.67 -17.26 8.00
N PRO A 124 15.39 -17.12 6.69
CA PRO A 124 15.71 -15.89 5.97
C PRO A 124 15.09 -14.65 6.60
N ARG A 125 15.85 -13.56 6.64
CA ARG A 125 15.31 -12.25 7.05
C ARG A 125 14.29 -11.78 6.04
N TRP A 126 13.24 -11.14 6.54
CA TRP A 126 12.17 -10.57 5.71
C TRP A 126 12.70 -9.46 4.80
N PHE A 127 11.88 -9.11 3.81
CA PHE A 127 12.14 -8.03 2.84
C PHE A 127 13.41 -8.22 1.98
N GLY A 128 13.94 -9.44 1.93
CA GLY A 128 15.11 -9.79 1.16
C GLY A 128 16.41 -9.21 1.72
N LEU A 129 16.48 -8.81 2.98
CA LEU A 129 17.68 -8.16 3.55
C LEU A 129 18.97 -9.00 3.42
N ASP A 130 18.84 -10.32 3.29
CA ASP A 130 19.97 -11.22 3.08
C ASP A 130 20.40 -11.34 1.60
N THR A 131 19.60 -10.85 0.64
CA THR A 131 19.86 -10.99 -0.81
C THR A 131 20.85 -9.95 -1.33
N ASP A 132 21.63 -10.32 -2.34
CA ASP A 132 22.57 -9.41 -3.00
C ASP A 132 21.85 -8.25 -3.71
N GLU A 133 20.62 -8.51 -4.20
CA GLU A 133 19.76 -7.49 -4.79
C GLU A 133 19.46 -6.36 -3.79
N VAL A 134 18.95 -6.68 -2.60
CA VAL A 134 18.58 -5.67 -1.60
C VAL A 134 19.82 -5.03 -1.00
N LYS A 135 20.88 -5.79 -0.73
CA LYS A 135 22.17 -5.24 -0.31
C LYS A 135 22.70 -4.22 -1.31
N SER A 136 22.61 -4.51 -2.60
CA SER A 136 23.02 -3.58 -3.67
C SER A 136 22.14 -2.34 -3.70
N LEU A 137 20.81 -2.50 -3.58
CA LEU A 137 19.86 -1.38 -3.54
C LEU A 137 20.18 -0.39 -2.42
N ILE A 138 20.47 -0.89 -1.21
CA ILE A 138 20.70 -0.05 -0.02
C ILE A 138 22.19 0.30 0.20
N THR A 139 23.07 0.01 -0.77
CA THR A 139 24.52 0.19 -0.60
C THR A 139 24.91 1.65 -0.42
N HIS A 140 24.21 2.58 -1.07
CA HIS A 140 24.58 4.00 -1.08
C HIS A 140 23.69 4.87 -0.19
N GLU A 141 22.41 4.53 -0.08
CA GLU A 141 21.45 5.25 0.73
C GLU A 141 20.28 4.32 1.12
N PRO A 142 19.50 4.67 2.15
CA PRO A 142 18.23 4.01 2.42
C PRO A 142 17.27 4.05 1.22
N LYS A 143 16.61 2.92 0.93
CA LYS A 143 15.69 2.76 -0.23
C LYS A 143 14.33 2.20 0.16
N LEU A 144 13.27 2.59 -0.56
CA LEU A 144 11.95 1.99 -0.40
C LEU A 144 11.96 0.58 -0.98
N ILE A 145 12.02 -0.43 -0.11
CA ILE A 145 12.18 -1.82 -0.55
C ILE A 145 10.88 -2.59 -0.52
N ALA A 146 9.94 -2.26 0.36
CA ALA A 146 8.72 -3.04 0.52
C ALA A 146 7.57 -2.22 1.12
N TRP A 147 6.42 -2.85 1.18
CA TRP A 147 5.25 -2.36 1.90
C TRP A 147 4.48 -3.55 2.48
N VAL A 148 3.65 -3.25 3.47
CA VAL A 148 2.92 -4.26 4.23
C VAL A 148 1.46 -3.91 4.27
N ALA A 149 0.61 -4.90 3.97
CA ALA A 149 -0.83 -4.80 4.10
C ALA A 149 -1.27 -5.49 5.40
N ARG A 150 -2.02 -4.79 6.26
CA ARG A 150 -2.62 -5.42 7.44
C ARG A 150 -3.95 -6.06 7.10
N ILE A 151 -4.23 -7.17 7.76
CA ILE A 151 -5.59 -7.69 7.91
C ILE A 151 -6.41 -6.68 8.74
N THR A 152 -7.62 -6.35 8.29
CA THR A 152 -8.51 -5.42 9.00
C THR A 152 -9.07 -6.04 10.29
N ARG A 153 -9.50 -5.20 11.24
CA ARG A 153 -10.01 -5.64 12.54
C ARG A 153 -11.33 -6.41 12.45
N GLU A 154 -12.09 -6.18 11.39
CA GLU A 154 -13.37 -6.83 11.10
C GLU A 154 -13.20 -8.25 10.53
N SER A 155 -11.99 -8.60 10.10
CA SER A 155 -11.68 -9.91 9.55
C SER A 155 -11.65 -11.00 10.63
N PRO A 156 -11.84 -12.29 10.26
CA PRO A 156 -11.71 -13.42 11.17
C PRO A 156 -10.34 -13.49 11.89
N SER A 157 -10.31 -14.11 13.07
CA SER A 157 -9.09 -14.22 13.86
C SER A 157 -7.95 -14.96 13.17
N ASP A 158 -8.19 -15.78 12.16
CA ASP A 158 -7.15 -16.50 11.40
C ASP A 158 -7.06 -16.07 9.93
N ALA A 159 -7.56 -14.88 9.61
CA ALA A 159 -7.60 -14.34 8.26
C ALA A 159 -6.24 -14.29 7.55
N ILE A 160 -5.13 -14.07 8.28
CA ILE A 160 -3.79 -14.12 7.68
C ILE A 160 -3.43 -15.50 7.12
N GLU A 161 -3.93 -16.58 7.71
CA GLU A 161 -3.72 -17.94 7.21
C GLU A 161 -4.53 -18.18 5.94
N GLU A 162 -5.70 -17.53 5.80
CA GLU A 162 -6.49 -17.56 4.56
C GLU A 162 -5.77 -16.81 3.44
N ILE A 163 -5.24 -15.61 3.73
CA ILE A 163 -4.43 -14.83 2.78
C ILE A 163 -3.21 -15.64 2.31
N ALA A 164 -2.50 -16.30 3.22
CA ALA A 164 -1.34 -17.12 2.88
C ALA A 164 -1.68 -18.32 1.97
N ARG A 165 -2.94 -18.78 1.99
CA ARG A 165 -3.44 -19.87 1.12
C ARG A 165 -4.01 -19.39 -0.21
N VAL A 166 -4.12 -18.07 -0.44
CA VAL A 166 -4.59 -17.54 -1.73
C VAL A 166 -3.68 -18.03 -2.86
N PRO A 167 -4.22 -18.72 -3.89
CA PRO A 167 -3.41 -19.24 -4.98
C PRO A 167 -2.62 -18.12 -5.68
N GLY A 168 -1.31 -18.33 -5.82
CA GLY A 168 -0.41 -17.36 -6.46
C GLY A 168 0.07 -16.24 -5.54
N ASN A 169 -0.34 -16.19 -4.28
CA ASN A 169 0.25 -15.27 -3.29
C ASN A 169 1.67 -15.75 -2.91
N PRO A 170 2.73 -14.95 -3.14
CA PRO A 170 4.09 -15.32 -2.73
C PRO A 170 4.30 -15.28 -1.22
N ALA A 171 3.54 -14.46 -0.50
CA ALA A 171 3.63 -14.31 0.95
C ALA A 171 2.83 -15.43 1.66
N ASN A 172 3.31 -16.66 1.52
CA ASN A 172 2.59 -17.88 1.88
C ASN A 172 3.10 -18.59 3.14
N VAL A 173 4.13 -18.04 3.81
CA VAL A 173 4.62 -18.54 5.10
C VAL A 173 4.20 -17.58 6.20
N VAL A 174 3.43 -18.07 7.18
CA VAL A 174 3.01 -17.29 8.34
C VAL A 174 3.87 -17.62 9.56
N ARG A 175 4.32 -16.59 10.29
CA ARG A 175 4.99 -16.71 11.58
C ARG A 175 4.48 -15.69 12.57
N ALA A 176 4.33 -16.10 13.83
CA ALA A 176 4.06 -15.20 14.93
C ALA A 176 5.34 -14.48 15.37
N ALA A 177 5.20 -13.24 15.81
CA ALA A 177 6.25 -12.43 16.40
C ALA A 177 5.69 -11.54 17.51
N GLU A 178 6.57 -11.12 18.41
CA GLU A 178 6.21 -10.32 19.57
C GLU A 178 7.29 -9.32 19.95
N ARG A 179 6.87 -8.19 20.51
CA ARG A 179 7.76 -7.16 21.06
C ARG A 179 7.01 -6.30 22.07
N GLY A 180 7.40 -6.36 23.34
CA GLY A 180 6.69 -5.64 24.41
C GLY A 180 5.22 -6.09 24.46
N ASP A 181 4.29 -5.14 24.34
CA ASP A 181 2.85 -5.43 24.32
C ASP A 181 2.31 -5.81 22.93
N PHE A 182 3.15 -5.75 21.90
CA PHE A 182 2.73 -6.07 20.53
C PHE A 182 2.81 -7.58 20.30
N ARG A 183 1.77 -8.13 19.67
CA ARG A 183 1.70 -9.49 19.14
C ARG A 183 1.16 -9.43 17.72
N TRP A 184 1.81 -10.09 16.78
CA TRP A 184 1.35 -10.13 15.40
C TRP A 184 1.77 -11.43 14.71
N ARG A 185 1.07 -11.74 13.63
CA ARG A 185 1.51 -12.70 12.63
C ARG A 185 1.94 -11.98 11.37
N PHE A 186 2.97 -12.48 10.72
CA PHE A 186 3.52 -11.92 9.50
C PHE A 186 3.56 -13.00 8.41
N ALA A 187 3.03 -12.69 7.23
CA ALA A 187 3.07 -13.54 6.05
C ALA A 187 4.14 -13.01 5.09
N PHE A 188 5.07 -13.88 4.72
CA PHE A 188 6.26 -13.58 3.92
C PHE A 188 6.59 -14.73 2.98
N THR A 189 7.53 -14.53 2.06
CA THR A 189 7.97 -15.60 1.15
C THR A 189 8.84 -16.61 1.90
N SER A 190 8.78 -17.88 1.50
CA SER A 190 9.57 -18.94 2.16
C SER A 190 11.10 -18.73 2.11
N ASP A 191 11.59 -17.95 1.14
CA ASP A 191 13.00 -17.62 0.93
C ASP A 191 13.37 -16.22 1.46
N GLY A 192 12.42 -15.50 2.08
CA GLY A 192 12.61 -14.15 2.62
C GLY A 192 12.67 -13.04 1.58
N THR A 193 12.62 -13.35 0.27
CA THR A 193 12.61 -12.36 -0.81
C THR A 193 11.37 -11.47 -0.81
N ARG A 194 11.40 -10.41 -1.61
CA ARG A 194 10.29 -9.47 -1.72
C ARG A 194 9.26 -9.99 -2.73
N PRO A 195 7.96 -10.12 -2.38
CA PRO A 195 6.92 -10.54 -3.31
C PRO A 195 6.93 -9.70 -4.61
N ARG A 196 7.18 -10.35 -5.75
CA ARG A 196 7.38 -9.71 -7.06
C ARG A 196 8.34 -8.51 -7.04
N GLY A 197 9.50 -8.64 -6.39
CA GLY A 197 10.47 -7.56 -6.31
C GLY A 197 9.97 -6.37 -5.49
N GLY A 198 9.03 -6.60 -4.57
CA GLY A 198 8.45 -5.61 -3.67
C GLY A 198 7.14 -4.97 -4.16
N VAL A 199 6.73 -5.23 -5.41
CA VAL A 199 5.47 -4.72 -5.96
C VAL A 199 4.27 -5.24 -5.16
N LEU A 200 4.30 -6.50 -4.75
CA LEU A 200 3.26 -7.08 -3.90
C LEU A 200 3.62 -6.93 -2.41
N PRO A 201 2.61 -6.81 -1.53
CA PRO A 201 2.84 -6.59 -0.12
C PRO A 201 3.27 -7.87 0.58
N HIS A 202 3.93 -7.71 1.71
CA HIS A 202 3.85 -8.70 2.78
C HIS A 202 2.56 -8.47 3.58
N PHE A 203 2.09 -9.46 4.33
CA PHE A 203 0.88 -9.28 5.15
C PHE A 203 1.19 -9.33 6.64
N ILE A 204 0.48 -8.51 7.41
CA ILE A 204 0.57 -8.50 8.86
C ILE A 204 -0.83 -8.64 9.47
N GLN A 205 -0.96 -9.37 10.56
CA GLN A 205 -2.15 -9.37 11.38
C GLN A 205 -1.76 -9.05 12.81
N TRP A 206 -2.26 -7.93 13.30
CA TRP A 206 -2.10 -7.55 14.70
C TRP A 206 -3.08 -8.37 15.55
N ASP A 207 -2.56 -9.18 16.45
CA ASP A 207 -3.35 -10.03 17.35
C ASP A 207 -3.61 -9.34 18.70
N VAL A 208 -3.45 -8.02 18.74
CA VAL A 208 -3.73 -7.13 19.87
C VAL A 208 -4.46 -5.87 19.38
N PRO A 209 -5.27 -5.22 20.22
CA PRO A 209 -5.94 -3.99 19.82
C PRO A 209 -4.98 -2.83 19.59
N SER A 210 -3.82 -2.78 20.27
CA SER A 210 -2.90 -1.66 20.11
C SER A 210 -2.16 -1.71 18.78
N HIS A 211 -2.13 -0.58 18.08
CA HIS A 211 -1.40 -0.41 16.82
C HIS A 211 -0.22 0.56 16.98
N PRO A 212 0.94 0.37 16.31
CA PRO A 212 2.09 1.28 16.42
C PRO A 212 1.74 2.76 16.19
N CYS A 213 0.86 3.06 15.23
CA CYS A 213 0.42 4.44 14.96
C CYS A 213 -0.24 5.14 16.15
N GLU A 214 -0.77 4.42 17.13
CA GLU A 214 -1.37 5.01 18.34
C GLU A 214 -0.30 5.54 19.31
N ARG A 215 0.96 5.10 19.18
CA ARG A 215 2.07 5.47 20.07
C ARG A 215 3.08 6.40 19.41
N LEU A 216 3.09 6.49 18.08
CA LEU A 216 4.05 7.29 17.35
C LEU A 216 3.70 8.79 17.44
N PRO A 217 4.66 9.67 17.74
CA PRO A 217 4.41 11.11 17.67
C PRO A 217 4.08 11.50 16.23
N ASP A 218 3.03 12.31 16.08
CA ASP A 218 2.72 12.93 14.80
C ASP A 218 3.72 14.06 14.52
N VAL A 219 4.55 13.86 13.50
CA VAL A 219 5.59 14.79 13.06
C VAL A 219 5.20 15.53 11.77
N GLY A 220 3.93 15.47 11.37
CA GLY A 220 3.41 16.20 10.21
C GLY A 220 3.79 15.60 8.85
N VAL A 221 4.30 14.37 8.81
CA VAL A 221 4.51 13.64 7.55
C VAL A 221 3.27 12.81 7.20
N ARG A 222 2.88 12.79 5.93
CA ARG A 222 1.71 12.09 5.41
C ARG A 222 2.07 11.28 4.18
N LEU A 223 1.52 10.08 4.07
CA LEU A 223 1.51 9.35 2.81
C LEU A 223 0.41 9.91 1.91
N ASN A 224 0.77 10.40 0.74
CA ASN A 224 -0.17 10.91 -0.25
C ASN A 224 -0.51 9.84 -1.31
N ALA A 225 0.48 9.02 -1.70
CA ALA A 225 0.29 7.94 -2.66
C ALA A 225 1.41 6.90 -2.54
N LEU A 226 1.08 5.64 -2.87
CA LEU A 226 2.01 4.54 -3.11
C LEU A 226 1.73 3.98 -4.51
N LEU A 227 2.65 4.17 -5.44
CA LEU A 227 2.54 3.67 -6.81
C LEU A 227 3.33 2.36 -6.95
N LEU A 228 2.65 1.34 -7.45
CA LEU A 228 3.18 0.01 -7.74
C LEU A 228 3.39 -0.13 -9.25
N GLY A 229 4.64 -0.12 -9.70
CA GLY A 229 5.00 -0.30 -11.10
C GLY A 229 5.21 -1.76 -11.44
N ASP A 230 4.47 -2.27 -12.43
CA ASP A 230 4.59 -3.65 -12.90
C ASP A 230 4.53 -3.72 -14.44
N SER A 231 5.19 -4.70 -15.04
CA SER A 231 5.11 -4.96 -16.48
C SER A 231 3.77 -5.55 -16.89
N ILE A 232 3.03 -6.13 -15.95
CA ILE A 232 1.69 -6.69 -16.12
C ILE A 232 0.80 -6.18 -14.97
N PRO A 233 0.37 -4.90 -14.98
CA PRO A 233 -0.36 -4.27 -13.87
C PRO A 233 -1.70 -4.96 -13.57
N GLU A 234 -2.33 -5.60 -14.57
CA GLU A 234 -3.57 -6.37 -14.38
C GLU A 234 -3.35 -7.55 -13.44
N GLN A 235 -2.19 -8.21 -13.52
CA GLN A 235 -1.87 -9.35 -12.66
C GLN A 235 -1.69 -8.90 -11.20
N THR A 236 -1.03 -7.77 -10.99
CA THR A 236 -0.87 -7.17 -9.65
C THR A 236 -2.22 -6.73 -9.09
N SER A 237 -3.05 -6.08 -9.91
CA SER A 237 -4.41 -5.69 -9.53
C SER A 237 -5.28 -6.90 -9.17
N MET A 238 -5.21 -7.98 -9.95
CA MET A 238 -5.92 -9.24 -9.67
C MET A 238 -5.51 -9.86 -8.33
N LEU A 239 -4.20 -9.88 -8.02
CA LEU A 239 -3.70 -10.42 -6.75
C LEU A 239 -4.12 -9.56 -5.55
N LEU A 240 -4.06 -8.23 -5.66
CA LEU A 240 -4.57 -7.33 -4.62
C LEU A 240 -6.08 -7.48 -4.42
N ASN A 241 -6.86 -7.61 -5.50
CA ASN A 241 -8.29 -7.87 -5.43
C ASN A 241 -8.61 -9.22 -4.78
N SER A 242 -7.80 -10.26 -5.03
CA SER A 242 -7.96 -11.58 -4.41
C SER A 242 -7.70 -11.57 -2.90
N ALA A 243 -6.90 -10.62 -2.42
CA ALA A 243 -6.67 -10.35 -1.00
C ALA A 243 -7.66 -9.31 -0.43
N ASN A 244 -8.67 -8.90 -1.22
CA ASN A 244 -9.65 -7.88 -0.86
C ASN A 244 -8.98 -6.64 -0.25
N PHE A 245 -8.00 -6.10 -0.98
CA PHE A 245 -7.21 -4.94 -0.56
C PHE A 245 -7.98 -3.63 -0.79
N LEU A 246 -8.11 -2.82 0.27
CA LEU A 246 -9.01 -1.68 0.37
C LEU A 246 -8.29 -0.39 0.81
N ASP A 247 -7.27 0.04 0.08
CA ASP A 247 -6.63 1.34 0.34
C ASP A 247 -6.50 2.17 -0.95
N ALA A 248 -7.14 3.34 -0.97
CA ALA A 248 -7.16 4.24 -2.12
C ALA A 248 -5.83 4.97 -2.37
N ASN A 249 -4.91 4.97 -1.39
CA ASN A 249 -3.59 5.58 -1.57
C ASN A 249 -2.67 4.69 -2.41
N VAL A 250 -2.98 3.40 -2.56
CA VAL A 250 -2.18 2.46 -3.35
C VAL A 250 -2.73 2.34 -4.76
N GLN A 251 -1.88 2.58 -5.75
CA GLN A 251 -2.25 2.56 -7.17
C GLN A 251 -1.31 1.63 -7.92
N VAL A 252 -1.85 0.87 -8.87
CA VAL A 252 -1.06 0.00 -9.75
C VAL A 252 -0.93 0.67 -11.12
N GLY A 253 0.29 0.72 -11.65
CA GLY A 253 0.60 1.34 -12.94
C GLY A 253 1.53 0.49 -13.79
N GLN A 254 1.48 0.72 -15.10
CA GLN A 254 2.41 0.10 -16.06
C GLN A 254 3.84 0.62 -15.85
N SER A 255 4.80 -0.28 -15.76
CA SER A 255 6.23 0.01 -15.72
C SER A 255 7.01 -1.05 -16.51
N SER A 256 8.20 -0.73 -17.00
CA SER A 256 9.08 -1.74 -17.64
C SER A 256 9.80 -2.63 -16.64
N ALA A 257 9.85 -2.21 -15.37
CA ALA A 257 10.47 -2.94 -14.26
C ALA A 257 9.61 -2.83 -13.00
N SER A 258 9.72 -3.81 -12.12
CA SER A 258 9.13 -3.77 -10.78
C SER A 258 9.62 -2.55 -10.02
N SER A 259 8.70 -1.71 -9.55
CA SER A 259 9.03 -0.52 -8.76
C SER A 259 7.96 -0.22 -7.72
N ILE A 260 8.38 0.46 -6.66
CA ILE A 260 7.50 1.00 -5.62
C ILE A 260 7.91 2.45 -5.44
N VAL A 261 6.96 3.37 -5.50
CA VAL A 261 7.24 4.80 -5.35
C VAL A 261 6.24 5.38 -4.36
N ALA A 262 6.72 5.96 -3.26
CA ALA A 262 5.86 6.66 -2.31
C ALA A 262 6.00 8.18 -2.46
N THR A 263 4.85 8.86 -2.50
CA THR A 263 4.78 10.32 -2.42
C THR A 263 4.39 10.71 -1.00
N LEU A 264 5.27 11.45 -0.34
CA LEU A 264 5.10 11.90 1.04
C LEU A 264 4.92 13.42 1.09
N GLY A 265 3.90 13.89 1.79
CA GLY A 265 3.82 15.28 2.24
C GLY A 265 4.60 15.43 3.54
N THR A 266 5.59 16.31 3.59
CA THR A 266 6.30 16.71 4.82
C THR A 266 5.84 18.11 5.26
N PRO A 267 6.18 18.58 6.47
CA PRO A 267 5.83 19.93 6.91
C PRO A 267 6.33 21.05 5.99
N SER A 268 7.38 20.80 5.20
CA SER A 268 8.01 21.82 4.35
C SER A 268 7.78 21.63 2.85
N ARG A 269 7.58 20.39 2.38
CA ARG A 269 7.53 20.05 0.95
C ARG A 269 6.93 18.67 0.69
N GLN A 270 6.61 18.40 -0.57
CA GLN A 270 6.38 17.04 -1.05
C GLN A 270 7.71 16.36 -1.40
N ILE A 271 7.84 15.10 -1.05
CA ILE A 271 8.98 14.24 -1.35
C ILE A 271 8.49 12.99 -2.08
N VAL A 272 9.29 12.51 -3.02
CA VAL A 272 9.10 11.21 -3.68
C VAL A 272 10.25 10.31 -3.26
N ILE A 273 9.95 9.08 -2.84
CA ILE A 273 10.93 8.06 -2.47
C ILE A 273 10.70 6.80 -3.30
N ASP A 274 11.78 6.16 -3.71
CA ASP A 274 11.83 4.96 -4.55
C ASP A 274 12.85 3.92 -4.04
#